data_AF-A0ABD0P9N3-F1
#
_entry.id   AF-A0ABD0P9N3-F1
#
_cell.length_a   1.000
_cell.length_b   1.000
_cell.length_c   1.000
_cell.angle_alpha   90.00
_cell.angle_beta   90.00
_cell.angle_gamma   90.00
#
_symmetry.space_group_name_H-M   'P 1'
#
loop_
_entity.id
_entity.type
_entity.pdbx_description
1 polymer ?
#
loop_
_entity_poly.entity_id
_entity_poly.type
_entity_poly.pdbx_seq_one_letter_code
_entity_poly.pdbx_strand_id
1 'polypeptide(L)' 'GTDLNKANYDGRTPLHIAACEGQVNVVEYLLGKGVSVYAKDRFGDTPLRNAILL' A
#
# COMPACT_ATOMS: atom_id res chain seq x y z
N GLY A 1 -15.26 1.79 11.75
CA GLY A 1 -14.67 2.12 10.43
C GLY A 1 -13.49 1.20 10.19
N THR A 2 -13.23 0.82 8.93
CA THR A 2 -12.11 -0.04 8.55
C THR A 2 -10.78 0.72 8.66
N ASP A 3 -9.78 0.14 9.32
CA ASP A 3 -8.42 0.70 9.38
C ASP A 3 -7.67 0.40 8.07
N LEU A 4 -7.50 1.41 7.23
CA LEU A 4 -6.84 1.30 5.93
C LEU A 4 -5.30 1.29 6.02
N ASN A 5 -4.73 1.50 7.20
CA ASN A 5 -3.29 1.34 7.45
C ASN A 5 -2.94 -0.05 7.99
N LYS A 6 -3.94 -0.89 8.29
CA LYS A 6 -3.70 -2.21 8.86
C LYS A 6 -2.92 -3.09 7.90
N ALA A 7 -1.74 -3.51 8.32
CA ALA A 7 -0.88 -4.39 7.56
C ALA A 7 -1.23 -5.88 7.75
N ASN A 8 -0.93 -6.69 6.74
CA ASN A 8 -0.95 -8.15 6.84
C ASN A 8 0.32 -8.69 7.54
N TYR A 9 0.49 -10.01 7.57
CA TYR A 9 1.65 -10.67 8.19
C TYR A 9 3.00 -10.33 7.53
N ASP A 10 2.98 -9.84 6.28
CA ASP A 10 4.16 -9.36 5.55
C ASP A 10 4.44 -7.88 5.80
N GLY A 11 3.67 -7.19 6.64
CA GLY A 11 3.80 -5.74 6.79
C GLY A 11 3.19 -4.96 5.61
N ARG A 12 2.53 -5.64 4.66
CA ARG A 12 1.90 -5.01 3.51
C ARG A 12 0.55 -4.42 3.90
N THR A 13 0.43 -3.11 3.72
CA THR A 13 -0.85 -2.37 3.82
C THR A 13 -1.69 -2.55 2.55
N PRO A 14 -2.99 -2.20 2.56
CA PRO A 14 -3.80 -2.15 1.34
C PRO A 14 -3.16 -1.37 0.20
N LEU A 15 -2.42 -0.29 0.52
CA LEU A 15 -1.71 0.50 -0.47
C LEU A 15 -0.56 -0.27 -1.13
N HIS A 16 0.16 -1.14 -0.39
CA HIS A 16 1.19 -2.01 -0.99
C HIS A 16 0.57 -2.97 -2.01
N ILE A 17 -0.59 -3.56 -1.68
CA ILE A 17 -1.27 -4.50 -2.56
C ILE A 17 -1.79 -3.78 -3.80
N ALA A 18 -2.48 -2.65 -3.64
CA ALA A 18 -3.02 -1.89 -4.77
C ALA A 18 -1.92 -1.40 -5.73
N ALA A 19 -0.78 -0.97 -5.18
CA ALA A 19 0.37 -0.53 -5.97
C ALA A 19 1.03 -1.69 -6.73
N CYS A 20 1.21 -2.84 -6.07
CA CYS A 20 1.74 -4.07 -6.66
C CYS A 20 0.87 -4.59 -7.82
N GLU A 21 -0.45 -4.47 -7.70
CA GLU A 21 -1.42 -4.93 -8.70
C GLU A 21 -1.75 -3.87 -9.77
N GLY A 22 -1.13 -2.68 -9.72
CA GLY A 22 -1.39 -1.59 -10.67
C GLY A 22 -2.83 -1.03 -10.61
N GLN A 23 -3.54 -1.21 -9.50
CA GLN A 23 -4.95 -0.81 -9.34
C GLN A 23 -5.09 0.69 -9.06
N VAL A 24 -4.89 1.53 -10.09
CA VAL A 24 -4.86 3.01 -9.98
C VAL A 24 -6.08 3.56 -9.22
N ASN A 25 -7.30 3.13 -9.54
CA ASN A 25 -8.52 3.61 -8.88
C ASN A 25 -8.53 3.32 -7.37
N VAL A 26 -7.96 2.19 -6.95
CA VAL A 26 -7.87 1.80 -5.53
C VAL A 26 -6.79 2.62 -4.85
N VAL A 27 -5.66 2.86 -5.52
CA VAL A 27 -4.59 3.74 -5.03
C VAL A 27 -5.13 5.14 -4.78
N GLU A 28 -5.81 5.75 -5.75
CA GLU A 28 -6.40 7.08 -5.61
C GLU A 28 -7.41 7.16 -4.45
N TYR A 29 -8.29 6.16 -4.35
CA TYR A 29 -9.22 6.07 -3.24
C TYR A 29 -8.51 6.04 -1.88
N LEU A 30 -7.49 5.20 -1.72
CA LEU A 30 -6.74 5.06 -0.47
C LEU A 30 -5.98 6.34 -0.11
N LEU A 31 -5.35 7.00 -1.09
CA LEU A 31 -4.67 8.28 -0.90
C LEU A 31 -5.64 9.37 -0.41
N GLY A 32 -6.86 9.41 -0.96
CA GLY A 32 -7.92 10.31 -0.51
C GLY A 32 -8.39 10.07 0.92
N LYS A 33 -8.00 8.96 1.56
CA LYS A 33 -8.30 8.64 2.97
C LYS A 33 -7.15 8.97 3.93
N GLY A 34 -6.04 9.52 3.44
CA GLY A 34 -4.91 9.91 4.30
C GLY A 34 -4.13 8.72 4.88
N VAL A 35 -4.04 7.62 4.13
CA VAL A 35 -3.22 6.46 4.53
C VAL A 35 -1.73 6.78 4.51
N SER A 36 -0.93 6.03 5.27
CA SER A 36 0.53 6.14 5.26
C SER A 36 1.08 5.61 3.94
N VAL A 37 1.76 6.49 3.19
CA VAL A 37 2.44 6.15 1.93
C VAL A 37 3.88 5.66 2.13
N TYR A 38 4.40 5.78 3.36
CA TYR A 38 5.77 5.43 3.72
C TYR A 38 5.88 4.17 4.58
N ALA A 39 4.76 3.46 4.80
CA ALA A 39 4.78 2.16 5.45
C ALA A 39 5.76 1.24 4.71
N LYS A 40 6.56 0.50 5.46
CA LYS A 40 7.50 -0.48 4.92
C LYS A 40 6.98 -1.88 5.20
N ASP A 41 6.97 -2.73 4.18
CA ASP A 41 6.73 -4.14 4.37
C ASP A 41 7.98 -4.85 4.95
N ARG A 42 7.90 -6.17 5.12
CA ARG A 42 8.98 -6.98 5.71
C ARG A 42 10.27 -6.98 4.90
N PHE A 43 10.23 -6.60 3.63
CA PHE A 43 11.40 -6.48 2.77
C PHE A 43 11.99 -5.06 2.81
N GLY A 44 11.34 -4.14 3.53
CA GLY A 44 11.73 -2.74 3.61
C GLY A 44 11.16 -1.90 2.45
N ASP A 45 10.33 -2.50 1.60
CA ASP A 45 9.75 -1.83 0.44
C ASP A 45 8.55 -1.00 0.83
N THR A 46 8.40 0.15 0.18
CA THR A 46 7.22 1.01 0.28
C THR A 46 6.19 0.63 -0.79
N PRO A 47 4.94 1.10 -0.68
CA PRO A 47 3.96 0.88 -1.74
C PRO A 47 4.44 1.35 -3.12
N LEU A 48 5.11 2.51 -3.20
CA LEU A 48 5.68 3.00 -4.46
C LEU A 48 6.76 2.07 -5.00
N ARG A 49 7.61 1.52 -4.13
CA ARG A 49 8.67 0.58 -4.54
C ARG A 49 8.08 -0.71 -5.12
N ASN A 50 6.97 -1.19 -4.55
CA ASN A 50 6.24 -2.36 -5.05
C ASN A 50 5.58 -2.13 -6.42
N ALA A 51 5.30 -0.89 -6.82
CA ALA A 51 4.80 -0.56 -8.16
C ALA A 51 5.89 -0.52 -9.25
N ILE A 52 7.16 -0.38 -8.87
CA ILE A 52 8.29 -0.19 -9.81
C ILE A 52 9.10 -1.49 -10.01
N LEU A 53 9.11 -2.39 -9.02
CA LEU A 53 9.88 -3.64 -9.06
C LEU A 53 9.19 -4.80 -9.81
N LEU A 54 8.07 -4.53 -10.48
CA LEU A 54 7.35 -5.45 -11.36
C LEU A 54 7.38 -4.91 -12.80
#